data_AF-A0A822BZE3-F1
#
_entry.id   AF-A0A822BZE3-F1
#
_cell.length_a   1.000
_cell.length_b   1.000
_cell.length_c   1.000
_cell.angle_alpha   90.00
_cell.angle_beta   90.00
_cell.angle_gamma   90.00
#
_symmetry.space_group_name_H-M   'P 1'
#
loop_
_entity.id
_entity.type
_entity.pdbx_description
1 polymer ?
#
loop_
_entity_poly.entity_id
_entity_poly.type
_entity_poly.pdbx_seq_one_letter_code
_entity_poly.pdbx_strand_id
1 'polypeptide(L)'
;MLESALITLCAIVGFQPNIAIRETKQIRAEIITTLAVADRLYSEVEENIPETSPLSANRKEIDTILDEVSDFQTPSVELLGHLQQGKYTIKGTLFKTEYDPLHVMMRCTKRANFQNSLERFTNYVKHEGLFKSDYPIWPPFRIPTYYHPQMSNVQHILQSGVLHHFLFLCLNAYLNDKSITENILYFTVYLLELSLLNAEDTSPMAVDENS
;
A
#
# COMPACT_ATOMS: atom_id res chain seq x y z
N MET A 1 -20.28 6.78 -2.75
CA MET A 1 -19.84 7.40 -4.03
C MET A 1 -18.58 8.24 -3.84
N LEU A 2 -18.56 9.17 -2.88
CA LEU A 2 -17.37 10.00 -2.57
C LEU A 2 -16.12 9.17 -2.21
N GLU A 3 -16.22 8.26 -1.24
CA GLU A 3 -15.11 7.38 -0.82
C GLU A 3 -14.54 6.61 -2.02
N SER A 4 -15.40 6.01 -2.85
CA SER A 4 -14.99 5.27 -4.04
C SER A 4 -14.24 6.14 -5.06
N ALA A 5 -14.70 7.37 -5.30
CA ALA A 5 -14.04 8.30 -6.21
C ALA A 5 -12.64 8.69 -5.72
N LEU A 6 -12.50 8.96 -4.42
CA LEU A 6 -11.21 9.25 -3.80
C LEU A 6 -10.26 8.04 -3.86
N ILE A 7 -10.76 6.84 -3.58
CA ILE A 7 -10.00 5.59 -3.73
C ILE A 7 -9.48 5.44 -5.16
N THR A 8 -10.35 5.61 -6.16
CA THR A 8 -9.95 5.53 -7.57
C THR A 8 -8.90 6.58 -7.92
N LEU A 9 -9.05 7.81 -7.43
CA LEU A 9 -8.06 8.86 -7.66
C LEU A 9 -6.71 8.53 -7.01
N CYS A 10 -6.73 8.08 -5.74
CA CYS A 10 -5.54 7.64 -5.01
C CYS A 10 -4.86 6.46 -5.73
N ALA A 11 -5.65 5.53 -6.29
CA ALA A 11 -5.12 4.43 -7.07
C ALA A 11 -4.48 4.92 -8.37
N ILE A 12 -5.14 5.78 -9.14
CA ILE A 12 -4.60 6.27 -10.41
C ILE A 12 -3.28 7.03 -10.22
N VAL A 13 -3.18 7.82 -9.15
CA VAL A 13 -2.04 8.69 -8.88
C VAL A 13 -0.95 7.98 -8.06
N GLY A 14 -1.36 7.16 -7.09
CA GLY A 14 -0.48 6.48 -6.13
C GLY A 14 -0.04 5.08 -6.57
N PHE A 15 -0.82 4.40 -7.41
CA PHE A 15 -0.41 3.11 -7.94
C PHE A 15 0.43 3.31 -9.19
N GLN A 16 1.68 2.84 -9.16
CA GLN A 16 2.49 2.74 -10.37
C GLN A 16 1.89 1.63 -11.25
N PRO A 17 1.37 1.92 -12.45
CA PRO A 17 0.99 0.88 -13.38
C PRO A 17 2.24 0.03 -13.69
N ASN A 18 2.02 -1.27 -13.91
CA ASN A 18 3.04 -2.30 -14.17
C ASN A 18 4.07 -1.95 -15.27
N ILE A 19 3.85 -0.86 -16.01
CA ILE A 19 4.75 -0.31 -17.03
C ILE A 19 6.10 0.13 -16.43
N ALA A 20 6.12 0.60 -15.18
CA ALA A 20 7.29 1.28 -14.60
C ALA A 20 8.15 0.42 -13.66
N ILE A 21 7.64 -0.75 -13.24
CA ILE A 21 8.22 -1.56 -12.17
C ILE A 21 8.88 -2.81 -12.76
N ARG A 22 10.07 -3.17 -12.27
CA ARG A 22 10.68 -4.48 -12.58
C ARG A 22 9.78 -5.61 -12.08
N GLU A 23 9.56 -6.63 -12.89
CA GLU A 23 8.67 -7.76 -12.57
C GLU A 23 8.94 -8.38 -11.17
N THR A 24 10.21 -8.50 -10.77
CA THR A 24 10.61 -8.99 -9.44
C THR A 24 10.04 -8.13 -8.30
N LYS A 25 10.02 -6.81 -8.45
CA LYS A 25 9.44 -5.89 -7.45
C LYS A 25 7.93 -5.99 -7.40
N GLN A 26 7.29 -6.23 -8.54
CA GLN A 26 5.84 -6.42 -8.61
C GLN A 26 5.45 -7.69 -7.85
N ILE A 27 6.11 -8.82 -8.11
CA ILE A 27 5.85 -10.08 -7.40
C ILE A 27 6.13 -9.94 -5.90
N ARG A 28 7.21 -9.24 -5.54
CA ARG A 28 7.50 -8.94 -4.14
C ARG A 28 6.34 -8.19 -3.47
N ALA A 29 5.80 -7.15 -4.12
CA ALA A 29 4.64 -6.42 -3.61
C ALA A 29 3.37 -7.30 -3.50
N GLU A 30 3.17 -8.23 -4.42
CA GLU A 30 2.08 -9.21 -4.39
C GLU A 30 2.19 -10.18 -3.21
N ILE A 31 3.38 -10.75 -2.97
CA ILE A 31 3.62 -11.65 -1.86
C ILE A 31 3.46 -10.90 -0.53
N ILE A 32 4.03 -9.70 -0.41
CA ILE A 32 3.88 -8.85 0.78
C ILE A 32 2.40 -8.55 1.05
N THR A 33 1.63 -8.19 0.02
CA THR A 33 0.19 -7.92 0.14
C THR A 33 -0.57 -9.14 0.61
N THR A 34 -0.26 -10.31 0.05
CA THR A 34 -0.90 -11.58 0.40
C THR A 34 -0.64 -11.96 1.85
N LEU A 35 0.61 -11.83 2.32
CA LEU A 35 1.02 -12.14 3.70
C LEU A 35 0.57 -11.07 4.72
N ALA A 36 0.49 -9.81 4.29
CA ALA A 36 -0.01 -8.72 5.13
C ALA A 36 -1.50 -8.92 5.50
N VAL A 37 -2.28 -9.59 4.66
CA VAL A 37 -3.68 -9.92 4.96
C VAL A 37 -3.80 -11.07 5.96
N ALA A 38 -3.03 -12.15 5.77
CA ALA A 38 -3.06 -13.34 6.61
C ALA A 38 -1.82 -14.21 6.41
N ASP A 39 -1.53 -15.09 7.37
CA ASP A 39 -0.48 -16.11 7.22
C ASP A 39 -0.94 -17.17 6.21
N ARG A 40 -0.06 -17.49 5.26
CA ARG A 40 -0.41 -18.32 4.09
C ARG A 40 0.51 -19.51 3.92
N LEU A 41 -0.03 -20.55 3.31
CA LEU A 41 0.73 -21.69 2.81
C LEU A 41 1.47 -21.30 1.52
N TYR A 42 2.52 -22.04 1.16
CA TYR A 42 3.23 -21.82 -0.10
C TYR A 42 2.28 -21.84 -1.32
N SER A 43 1.39 -22.84 -1.38
CA SER A 43 0.43 -22.98 -2.48
C SER A 43 -0.53 -21.80 -2.59
N GLU A 44 -1.00 -21.28 -1.46
CA GLU A 44 -1.86 -20.10 -1.44
C GLU A 44 -1.11 -18.85 -1.93
N VAL A 45 0.19 -18.72 -1.61
CA VAL A 45 1.00 -17.61 -2.12
C VAL A 45 1.18 -17.74 -3.64
N GLU A 46 1.51 -18.93 -4.14
CA GLU A 46 1.67 -19.22 -5.57
C GLU A 46 0.38 -18.93 -6.37
N GLU A 47 -0.79 -19.30 -5.84
CA GLU A 47 -2.10 -19.03 -6.46
C GLU A 47 -2.47 -17.54 -6.54
N ASN A 48 -1.96 -16.69 -5.64
CA ASN A 48 -2.26 -15.25 -5.64
C ASN A 48 -1.35 -14.45 -6.58
N ILE A 49 -0.29 -15.06 -7.12
CA ILE A 49 0.61 -14.42 -8.10
C ILE A 49 -0.07 -14.41 -9.47
N PRO A 50 -0.04 -13.28 -10.22
CA PRO A 50 -0.63 -13.22 -11.55
C PRO A 50 0.02 -14.23 -12.53
N GLU A 51 -0.80 -15.07 -13.16
CA GLU A 51 -0.35 -16.07 -14.15
C GLU A 51 0.34 -15.44 -15.37
N THR A 52 0.03 -14.18 -15.66
CA THR A 52 0.63 -13.43 -16.79
C THR A 52 2.05 -12.94 -16.50
N SER A 53 2.53 -13.02 -15.26
CA SER A 53 3.92 -12.71 -14.93
C SER A 53 4.84 -13.80 -15.48
N PRO A 54 5.83 -13.52 -16.35
CA PRO A 54 6.74 -14.54 -16.86
C PRO A 54 7.60 -15.17 -15.76
N LEU A 55 7.75 -14.48 -14.63
CA LEU A 55 8.39 -14.96 -13.41
C LEU A 55 7.50 -15.92 -12.58
N SER A 56 6.19 -16.01 -12.85
CA SER A 56 5.33 -17.02 -12.20
C SER A 56 5.79 -18.46 -12.50
N ALA A 57 6.43 -18.66 -13.66
CA ALA A 57 7.03 -19.94 -14.03
C ALA A 57 8.38 -20.21 -13.34
N ASN A 58 9.02 -19.19 -12.76
CA ASN A 58 10.33 -19.31 -12.12
C ASN A 58 10.21 -19.48 -10.60
N ARG A 59 9.84 -20.69 -10.16
CA ARG A 59 9.70 -21.04 -8.74
C ARG A 59 10.90 -20.66 -7.87
N LYS A 60 12.13 -20.76 -8.38
CA LYS A 60 13.34 -20.42 -7.62
C LYS A 60 13.40 -18.94 -7.21
N GLU A 61 12.92 -18.05 -8.08
CA GLU A 61 12.85 -16.63 -7.75
C GLU A 61 11.76 -16.34 -6.72
N ILE A 62 10.62 -17.03 -6.82
CA ILE A 62 9.54 -16.94 -5.82
C ILE A 62 10.05 -17.40 -4.45
N ASP A 63 10.73 -18.54 -4.39
CA ASP A 63 11.33 -19.07 -3.15
C ASP A 63 12.30 -18.05 -2.54
N THR A 64 13.17 -17.46 -3.36
CA THR A 64 14.15 -16.46 -2.92
C THR A 64 13.46 -15.22 -2.34
N ILE A 65 12.43 -14.70 -3.04
CA ILE A 65 11.67 -13.54 -2.56
C ILE A 65 10.91 -13.90 -1.27
N LEU A 66 10.32 -15.09 -1.20
CA LEU A 66 9.54 -15.54 -0.05
C LEU A 66 10.41 -15.63 1.21
N ASP A 67 11.61 -16.21 1.10
CA ASP A 67 12.59 -16.27 2.19
C ASP A 67 13.05 -14.86 2.63
N GLU A 68 13.14 -13.91 1.70
CA GLU A 68 13.44 -12.52 2.03
C GLU A 68 12.30 -11.83 2.75
N VAL A 69 11.04 -12.05 2.34
CA VAL A 69 9.90 -11.28 2.84
C VAL A 69 9.20 -11.89 4.06
N SER A 70 9.44 -13.16 4.36
CA SER A 70 8.66 -13.90 5.34
C SER A 70 9.49 -14.74 6.29
N ASP A 71 8.93 -14.98 7.47
CA ASP A 71 9.43 -15.94 8.44
C ASP A 71 8.58 -17.22 8.34
N PHE A 72 9.24 -18.35 8.17
CA PHE A 72 8.57 -19.65 8.09
C PHE A 72 8.24 -20.16 9.49
N GLN A 73 6.95 -20.31 9.78
CA GLN A 73 6.46 -20.97 10.98
C GLN A 73 6.42 -22.48 10.75
N THR A 74 7.22 -23.21 11.52
CA THR A 74 7.27 -24.67 11.44
C THR A 74 5.92 -25.30 11.79
N PRO A 75 5.55 -26.41 11.13
CA PRO A 75 4.30 -27.11 11.41
C PRO A 75 4.23 -27.50 12.89
N SER A 76 3.13 -27.12 13.56
CA SER A 76 2.88 -27.45 14.96
C SER A 76 1.73 -28.45 15.07
N VAL A 77 1.79 -29.28 16.10
CA VAL A 77 0.70 -30.21 16.44
C VAL A 77 -0.22 -29.48 17.40
N GLU A 78 -1.47 -29.25 17.01
CA GLU A 78 -2.46 -28.69 17.93
C GLU A 78 -2.77 -29.66 19.08
N LEU A 79 -3.29 -29.12 20.18
CA LEU A 79 -3.67 -29.88 21.38
C LEU A 79 -4.67 -31.02 21.10
N LEU A 80 -5.39 -30.95 19.96
CA LEU A 80 -6.35 -31.95 19.47
C LEU A 80 -5.73 -33.02 18.54
N GLY A 81 -4.41 -32.99 18.31
CA GLY A 81 -3.70 -33.96 17.47
C GLY A 81 -3.76 -33.69 15.97
N HIS A 82 -4.32 -32.54 15.55
CA HIS A 82 -4.28 -32.11 14.15
C HIS A 82 -2.93 -31.49 13.81
N LEU A 83 -2.32 -31.96 12.72
CA LEU A 83 -1.09 -31.40 12.17
C LEU A 83 -1.43 -30.12 11.41
N GLN A 84 -0.99 -28.96 11.89
CA GLN A 84 -1.02 -27.74 11.10
C GLN A 84 0.19 -27.72 10.17
N GLN A 85 -0.05 -27.48 8.88
CA GLN A 85 1.02 -27.26 7.91
C GLN A 85 1.74 -25.95 8.21
N GLY A 86 3.05 -25.90 7.94
CA GLY A 86 3.86 -24.69 8.15
C GLY A 86 3.37 -23.53 7.29
N LYS A 87 3.38 -22.33 7.84
CA LYS A 87 2.85 -21.11 7.22
C LYS A 87 3.94 -20.04 7.13
N TYR A 88 3.79 -19.16 6.17
CA TYR A 88 4.62 -17.97 6.02
C TYR A 88 3.94 -16.79 6.69
N THR A 89 4.71 -16.05 7.50
CA THR A 89 4.29 -14.81 8.13
C THR A 89 5.17 -13.68 7.63
N ILE A 90 4.58 -12.53 7.30
CA ILE A 90 5.32 -11.35 6.88
C ILE A 90 6.32 -10.90 7.97
N LYS A 91 7.54 -10.55 7.57
CA LYS A 91 8.52 -9.94 8.48
C LYS A 91 8.04 -8.57 8.95
N GLY A 92 8.11 -8.33 10.27
CA GLY A 92 7.64 -7.08 10.87
C GLY A 92 8.24 -5.82 10.25
N THR A 93 9.53 -5.85 9.88
CA THR A 93 10.23 -4.71 9.27
C THR A 93 9.57 -4.23 7.96
N LEU A 94 8.92 -5.14 7.22
CA LEU A 94 8.29 -4.81 5.94
C LEU A 94 7.04 -3.97 6.10
N PHE A 95 6.36 -4.04 7.25
CA PHE A 95 5.28 -3.10 7.56
C PHE A 95 5.76 -1.64 7.53
N LYS A 96 7.04 -1.41 7.90
CA LYS A 96 7.64 -0.08 7.90
C LYS A 96 8.24 0.32 6.55
N THR A 97 8.76 -0.62 5.76
CA THR A 97 9.51 -0.31 4.54
C THR A 97 8.71 -0.46 3.25
N GLU A 98 7.89 -1.51 3.12
CA GLU A 98 7.35 -1.95 1.83
C GLU A 98 5.83 -2.17 1.81
N TYR A 99 5.19 -2.33 2.97
CA TYR A 99 3.73 -2.45 3.06
C TYR A 99 3.06 -1.16 2.56
N ASP A 100 2.12 -1.32 1.65
CA ASP A 100 1.27 -0.27 1.09
C ASP A 100 -0.22 -0.66 1.15
N PRO A 101 -1.03 0.03 1.97
CA PRO A 101 -2.46 -0.20 2.04
C PRO A 101 -3.21 0.05 0.73
N LEU A 102 -2.74 0.95 -0.15
CA LEU A 102 -3.38 1.19 -1.45
C LEU A 102 -3.24 -0.04 -2.35
N HIS A 103 -2.03 -0.63 -2.40
CA HIS A 103 -1.80 -1.88 -3.11
C HIS A 103 -2.71 -3.02 -2.60
N VAL A 104 -2.86 -3.17 -1.28
CA VAL A 104 -3.78 -4.17 -0.69
C VAL A 104 -5.23 -3.93 -1.12
N MET A 105 -5.68 -2.67 -1.08
CA MET A 105 -7.05 -2.31 -1.45
C MET A 105 -7.35 -2.56 -2.93
N MET A 106 -6.36 -2.37 -3.80
CA MET A 106 -6.49 -2.64 -5.24
C MET A 106 -6.49 -4.13 -5.57
N ARG A 107 -5.80 -4.95 -4.77
CA ARG A 107 -5.68 -6.40 -5.00
C ARG A 107 -6.75 -7.21 -4.29
N CYS A 108 -7.22 -6.77 -3.15
CA CYS A 108 -8.25 -7.48 -2.39
C CYS A 108 -9.66 -7.11 -2.85
N THR A 109 -10.42 -8.11 -3.29
CA THR A 109 -11.85 -7.93 -3.60
C THR A 109 -12.72 -7.75 -2.37
N LYS A 110 -12.30 -8.30 -1.22
CA LYS A 110 -13.06 -8.28 0.04
C LYS A 110 -12.57 -7.15 0.95
N ARG A 111 -13.50 -6.28 1.38
CA ARG A 111 -13.22 -5.21 2.37
C ARG A 111 -12.65 -5.75 3.69
N ALA A 112 -13.04 -6.96 4.08
CA ALA A 112 -12.51 -7.62 5.28
C ALA A 112 -10.99 -7.87 5.19
N ASN A 113 -10.47 -8.24 4.03
CA ASN A 113 -9.04 -8.49 3.86
C ASN A 113 -8.22 -7.21 4.06
N PHE A 114 -8.72 -6.09 3.55
CA PHE A 114 -8.11 -4.78 3.76
C PHE A 114 -8.07 -4.42 5.25
N GLN A 115 -9.19 -4.59 5.96
CA GLN A 115 -9.25 -4.32 7.40
C GLN A 115 -8.30 -5.22 8.21
N ASN A 116 -8.25 -6.52 7.89
CA ASN A 116 -7.30 -7.44 8.51
C ASN A 116 -5.85 -6.97 8.33
N SER A 117 -5.49 -6.48 7.14
CA SER A 117 -4.13 -5.97 6.89
C SER A 117 -3.78 -4.75 7.75
N LEU A 118 -4.74 -3.84 7.96
CA LEU A 118 -4.56 -2.68 8.83
C LEU A 118 -4.48 -3.07 10.31
N GLU A 119 -5.24 -4.08 10.73
CA GLU A 119 -5.18 -4.61 12.09
C GLU A 119 -3.82 -5.26 12.36
N ARG A 120 -3.29 -6.05 11.43
CA ARG A 120 -1.94 -6.64 11.56
C ARG A 120 -0.87 -5.56 11.62
N PHE A 121 -0.97 -4.52 10.79
CA PHE A 121 -0.10 -3.34 10.89
C PHE A 121 -0.18 -2.68 12.27
N THR A 122 -1.40 -2.46 12.77
CA THR A 122 -1.63 -1.86 14.09
C THR A 122 -1.01 -2.70 15.21
N ASN A 123 -1.15 -4.02 15.14
CA ASN A 123 -0.57 -4.96 16.09
C ASN A 123 0.96 -4.92 16.05
N TYR A 124 1.57 -4.83 14.85
CA TYR A 124 3.00 -4.63 14.70
C TYR A 124 3.47 -3.32 15.37
N VAL A 125 2.81 -2.19 15.11
CA VAL A 125 3.18 -0.88 15.68
C VAL A 125 3.06 -0.88 17.20
N LYS A 126 2.03 -1.53 17.75
CA LYS A 126 1.84 -1.70 19.21
C LYS A 126 2.91 -2.59 19.81
N HIS A 127 3.25 -3.71 19.17
CA HIS A 127 4.28 -4.63 19.63
C HIS A 127 5.67 -3.97 19.69
N GLU A 128 6.01 -3.17 18.68
CA GLU A 128 7.27 -2.42 18.63
C GLU A 128 7.29 -1.19 19.57
N GLY A 129 6.18 -0.88 20.24
CA GLY A 129 6.08 0.27 21.16
C GLY A 129 6.18 1.63 20.46
N LEU A 130 5.99 1.68 19.15
CA LEU A 130 6.11 2.89 18.32
C LEU A 130 4.95 3.88 18.56
N PHE A 131 3.81 3.39 19.05
CA PHE A 131 2.63 4.21 19.33
C PHE A 131 2.00 3.80 20.66
N LYS A 132 1.79 4.76 21.56
CA LYS A 132 1.31 4.53 22.94
C LYS A 132 -0.12 5.01 23.19
N SER A 133 -0.81 5.47 22.15
CA SER A 133 -2.16 6.02 22.28
C SER A 133 -3.21 5.03 21.76
N ASP A 134 -4.41 5.09 22.34
CA ASP A 134 -5.57 4.29 21.95
C ASP A 134 -6.29 4.83 20.70
N TYR A 135 -5.82 5.94 20.12
CA TYR A 135 -6.34 6.46 18.87
C TYR A 135 -6.02 5.53 17.68
N PRO A 136 -6.89 5.50 16.65
CA PRO A 136 -6.62 4.71 15.44
C PRO A 136 -5.31 5.16 14.79
N ILE A 137 -4.50 4.19 14.40
CA ILE A 137 -3.21 4.45 13.77
C ILE A 137 -3.46 4.80 12.30
N TRP A 138 -2.80 5.85 11.85
CA TRP A 138 -2.90 6.30 10.47
C TRP A 138 -2.38 5.23 9.50
N PRO A 139 -3.11 4.88 8.41
CA PRO A 139 -2.64 3.93 7.41
C PRO A 139 -1.33 4.40 6.75
N PRO A 140 -0.31 3.54 6.60
CA PRO A 140 0.99 3.93 6.05
C PRO A 140 0.95 3.98 4.51
N PHE A 141 0.20 4.93 3.95
CA PHE A 141 0.17 5.13 2.49
C PHE A 141 1.55 5.53 1.97
N ARG A 142 1.94 4.94 0.83
CA ARG A 142 3.27 5.13 0.26
C ARG A 142 3.25 6.13 -0.88
N ILE A 143 4.17 7.08 -0.83
CA ILE A 143 4.43 8.00 -1.93
C ILE A 143 5.19 7.23 -3.03
N PRO A 144 4.74 7.28 -4.29
CA PRO A 144 5.46 6.68 -5.41
C PRO A 144 6.84 7.31 -5.59
N THR A 145 7.88 6.47 -5.66
CA THR A 145 9.27 6.95 -5.83
C THR A 145 9.63 7.26 -7.28
N TYR A 146 8.83 6.80 -8.24
CA TYR A 146 9.08 6.99 -9.67
C TYR A 146 7.79 7.15 -10.45
N TYR A 147 7.75 8.12 -11.35
CA TYR A 147 6.66 8.28 -12.30
C TYR A 147 7.20 8.05 -13.69
N HIS A 148 6.59 7.12 -14.42
CA HIS A 148 6.97 6.89 -15.81
C HIS A 148 6.64 8.14 -16.64
N PRO A 149 7.48 8.57 -17.60
CA PRO A 149 7.23 9.78 -18.40
C PRO A 149 5.88 9.80 -19.14
N GLN A 150 5.32 8.62 -19.46
CA GLN A 150 3.99 8.51 -20.06
C GLN A 150 2.84 8.86 -19.10
N MET A 151 3.12 8.99 -17.80
CA MET A 151 2.16 9.33 -16.74
C MET A 151 2.25 10.78 -16.27
N SER A 152 3.10 11.62 -16.87
CA SER A 152 3.18 13.05 -16.50
C SER A 152 1.81 13.74 -16.56
N ASN A 153 0.93 13.32 -17.48
CA ASN A 153 -0.43 13.83 -17.58
C ASN A 153 -1.30 13.53 -16.34
N VAL A 154 -1.05 12.43 -15.63
CA VAL A 154 -1.77 12.07 -14.41
C VAL A 154 -1.37 12.98 -13.25
N GLN A 155 -0.11 13.40 -13.20
CA GLN A 155 0.38 14.34 -12.18
C GLN A 155 -0.27 15.72 -12.31
N HIS A 156 -0.64 16.15 -13.53
CA HIS A 156 -1.39 17.39 -13.71
C HIS A 156 -2.76 17.40 -13.02
N ILE A 157 -3.36 16.24 -12.76
CA ILE A 157 -4.61 16.15 -11.97
C ILE A 157 -4.37 16.66 -10.55
N LEU A 158 -3.20 16.36 -9.98
CA LEU A 158 -2.81 16.83 -8.64
C LEU A 158 -2.61 18.35 -8.57
N GLN A 159 -2.32 18.99 -9.70
CA GLN A 159 -2.14 20.44 -9.81
C GLN A 159 -3.46 21.18 -10.09
N SER A 160 -4.56 20.45 -10.32
CA SER A 160 -5.84 21.06 -10.67
C SER A 160 -6.44 21.85 -9.49
N GLY A 161 -6.81 23.12 -9.73
CA GLY A 161 -7.50 23.94 -8.73
C GLY A 161 -8.85 23.36 -8.28
N VAL A 162 -9.50 22.58 -9.16
CA VAL A 162 -10.76 21.88 -8.82
C VAL A 162 -10.50 20.78 -7.79
N LEU A 163 -9.41 20.03 -7.93
CA LEU A 163 -9.04 19.00 -6.96
C LEU A 163 -8.75 19.64 -5.60
N HIS A 164 -7.94 20.70 -5.55
CA HIS A 164 -7.61 21.39 -4.30
C HIS A 164 -8.85 21.94 -3.59
N HIS A 165 -9.76 22.57 -4.35
CA HIS A 165 -11.03 23.05 -3.79
C HIS A 165 -11.86 21.90 -3.22
N PHE A 166 -11.92 20.77 -3.92
CA PHE A 166 -12.63 19.59 -3.46
C PHE A 166 -12.02 18.95 -2.21
N LEU A 167 -10.69 18.84 -2.13
CA LEU A 167 -9.98 18.35 -0.94
C LEU A 167 -10.22 19.28 0.26
N PHE A 168 -10.21 20.59 0.03
CA PHE A 168 -10.55 21.58 1.05
C PHE A 168 -11.99 21.41 1.57
N LEU A 169 -12.96 21.20 0.68
CA LEU A 169 -14.34 20.90 1.09
C LEU A 169 -14.45 19.63 1.94
N CYS A 170 -13.68 18.59 1.60
CA CYS A 170 -13.64 17.35 2.39
C CYS A 170 -13.09 17.60 3.80
N LEU A 171 -12.02 18.39 3.94
CA LEU A 171 -11.47 18.76 5.24
C LEU A 171 -12.46 19.60 6.05
N ASN A 172 -13.09 20.59 5.42
CA ASN A 172 -14.06 21.46 6.06
C ASN A 172 -15.29 20.67 6.57
N ALA A 173 -15.82 19.76 5.75
CA ALA A 173 -16.94 18.91 6.12
C ALA A 173 -16.58 17.90 7.23
N TYR A 174 -15.33 17.42 7.29
CA TYR A 174 -14.87 16.59 8.42
C TYR A 174 -14.81 17.37 9.73
N LEU A 175 -14.26 18.59 9.71
CA LEU A 175 -14.07 19.42 10.91
C LEU A 175 -15.39 20.02 11.45
N ASN A 176 -16.22 20.57 10.57
CA ASN A 176 -17.41 21.33 10.97
C ASN A 176 -18.68 20.48 11.01
N ASP A 177 -18.92 19.68 9.97
CA ASP A 177 -20.19 18.96 9.82
C ASP A 177 -20.12 17.50 10.32
N LYS A 178 -18.92 16.95 10.51
CA LYS A 178 -18.65 15.54 10.85
C LYS A 178 -19.43 14.55 9.98
N SER A 179 -19.76 14.96 8.75
CA SER A 179 -20.58 14.19 7.81
C SER A 179 -19.76 13.14 7.03
N ILE A 180 -18.44 13.14 7.23
CA ILE A 180 -17.45 12.39 6.47
C ILE A 180 -16.73 11.39 7.39
N THR A 181 -16.40 10.21 6.85
CA THR A 181 -15.69 9.14 7.56
C THR A 181 -14.19 9.38 7.64
N GLU A 182 -13.52 8.79 8.63
CA GLU A 182 -12.05 8.87 8.77
C GLU A 182 -11.31 8.37 7.53
N ASN A 183 -11.83 7.34 6.84
CA ASN A 183 -11.23 6.85 5.58
C ASN A 183 -11.11 7.95 4.52
N ILE A 184 -12.14 8.79 4.38
CA ILE A 184 -12.13 9.89 3.41
C ILE A 184 -11.09 10.94 3.82
N LEU A 185 -10.94 11.21 5.12
CA LEU A 185 -9.86 12.06 5.64
C LEU A 185 -8.49 11.49 5.28
N TYR A 186 -8.28 10.19 5.47
CA TYR A 186 -7.02 9.52 5.14
C TYR A 186 -6.63 9.71 3.68
N PHE A 187 -7.57 9.47 2.75
CA PHE A 187 -7.34 9.69 1.32
C PHE A 187 -7.16 11.18 0.96
N THR A 188 -7.89 12.07 1.62
CA THR A 188 -7.81 13.52 1.36
C THR A 188 -6.42 14.04 1.70
N VAL A 189 -5.90 13.70 2.88
CA VAL A 189 -4.56 14.12 3.33
C VAL A 189 -3.47 13.49 2.47
N TYR A 190 -3.60 12.21 2.10
CA TYR A 190 -2.67 11.55 1.20
C TYR A 190 -2.57 12.25 -0.17
N LEU A 191 -3.71 12.63 -0.76
CA LEU A 191 -3.73 13.37 -2.02
C LEU A 191 -3.14 14.77 -1.90
N LEU A 192 -3.35 15.45 -0.77
CA LEU A 192 -2.73 16.75 -0.51
C LEU A 192 -1.20 16.64 -0.40
N GLU A 193 -0.71 15.60 0.27
CA GLU A 193 0.73 15.32 0.37
C GLU A 193 1.33 15.06 -1.01
N LEU A 194 0.67 14.26 -1.85
CA LEU A 194 1.09 14.05 -3.23
C LEU A 194 1.06 15.35 -4.06
N SER A 195 0.04 16.17 -3.92
CA SER A 195 -0.03 17.48 -4.58
C SER A 195 1.13 18.40 -4.18
N LEU A 196 1.51 18.39 -2.90
CA LEU A 196 2.63 19.18 -2.40
C LEU A 196 3.96 18.74 -3.01
N LEU A 197 4.23 17.44 -3.03
CA LEU A 197 5.47 16.89 -3.60
C LEU A 197 5.60 17.18 -5.10
N ASN A 198 4.51 17.06 -5.85
CA ASN A 198 4.51 17.41 -7.27
C ASN A 198 4.68 18.92 -7.52
N ALA A 199 4.28 19.77 -6.57
CA ALA A 199 4.51 21.21 -6.67
C ALA A 199 5.99 21.56 -6.44
N GLU A 200 6.67 20.87 -5.52
CA GLU A 200 8.11 21.04 -5.25
C GLU A 200 8.95 20.62 -6.46
N ASP A 201 8.62 19.50 -7.12
CA ASP A 201 9.27 19.05 -8.36
C ASP A 201 9.11 20.03 -9.53
N THR A 202 8.06 20.86 -9.50
CA THR A 202 7.78 21.88 -10.53
C THR A 202 8.41 23.23 -10.20
N SER A 203 8.99 23.40 -9.00
CA SER A 203 9.77 24.60 -8.70
C SER A 203 11.04 24.58 -9.55
N PRO A 204 11.26 25.57 -10.44
CA PRO A 204 12.39 25.53 -11.34
C PRO A 204 13.67 25.56 -10.51
N MET A 205 14.64 24.74 -10.93
CA MET A 205 16.05 24.96 -10.65
C MET A 205 16.30 26.47 -10.74
N ALA A 206 16.47 27.11 -9.59
CA ALA A 206 16.78 28.52 -9.50
C ALA A 206 18.11 28.73 -10.20
N VAL A 207 18.03 29.24 -11.44
CA VAL A 207 18.93 30.20 -12.06
C VAL A 207 20.36 30.14 -11.50
N ASP A 208 21.22 29.31 -12.12
CA ASP A 208 22.65 29.62 -12.17
C ASP A 208 22.83 30.78 -13.17
N GLU A 209 22.56 32.00 -12.69
CA GLU A 209 23.11 33.23 -13.22
C GLU A 209 24.62 33.19 -12.94
N ASN A 210 25.41 32.68 -13.89
CA ASN A 210 26.77 33.15 -14.22
C ASN A 210 27.40 32.28 -15.31
N SER A 211 27.32 32.73 -16.57
CA SER A 211 28.34 32.57 -17.62
C SER A 211 28.06 33.53 -18.76
#